data_AF-A0A7W1DPG6-F1
#
_entry.id   AF-A0A7W1DPG6-F1
#
_cell.length_a   1.000
_cell.length_b   1.000
_cell.length_c   1.000
_cell.angle_alpha   90.00
_cell.angle_beta   90.00
_cell.angle_gamma   90.00
#
_symmetry.space_group_name_H-M   'P 1'
#
loop_
_entity.id
_entity.type
_entity.pdbx_description
1 polymer ?
#
loop_
_entity_poly.entity_id
_entity_poly.type
_entity_poly.pdbx_seq_one_letter_code
_entity_poly.pdbx_strand_id
1 'polypeptide(L)'
;VGITPGWHATIFPPYFVAGAIYAGFAMVLTLAIPFRKMYGLEDFITMRHLENMAKITLVTSLIVVYGYAMELFYGWYSANQYEQFMVYNRIWGGPYAWTYWALIFCNGIVPQTLWVKRFRTNTTWLFIMALIVSVGMWLERFVIIVTSLHRDFLPSSWDMYYPTFWDFSTFAGTIGLFVTLMFLFVRLLPMISIFEMRTMVPEAEVKGSKGH
;
A
#
# COMPACT_ATOMS: atom_id res chain seq x y z
N VAL A 1 -5.78 -22.11 2.81
CA VAL A 1 -6.73 -21.89 1.70
C VAL A 1 -8.12 -21.93 2.31
N GLY A 2 -8.82 -20.80 2.36
CA GLY A 2 -10.20 -20.74 2.83
C GLY A 2 -11.16 -21.07 1.69
N ILE A 3 -12.23 -21.80 1.98
CA ILE A 3 -13.34 -22.04 1.06
C ILE A 3 -14.41 -20.93 1.16
N THR A 4 -14.18 -19.92 2.01
CA THR A 4 -15.12 -18.84 2.29
C THR A 4 -15.28 -17.92 1.08
N PRO A 5 -16.51 -17.41 0.84
CA PRO A 5 -16.77 -16.48 -0.25
C PRO A 5 -15.92 -15.21 -0.11
N GLY A 6 -15.33 -14.77 -1.22
CA GLY A 6 -14.37 -13.67 -1.23
C GLY A 6 -12.95 -14.01 -0.71
N TRP A 7 -12.66 -15.25 -0.29
CA TRP A 7 -11.28 -15.75 -0.07
C TRP A 7 -10.86 -16.76 -1.12
N HIS A 8 -11.83 -17.44 -1.74
CA HIS A 8 -11.60 -18.44 -2.77
C HIS A 8 -11.48 -17.80 -4.17
N ALA A 9 -10.45 -16.99 -4.38
CA ALA A 9 -10.18 -16.35 -5.67
C ALA A 9 -8.74 -16.60 -6.17
N THR A 10 -8.61 -16.92 -7.45
CA THR A 10 -7.32 -17.22 -8.10
C THR A 10 -6.49 -15.97 -8.41
N ILE A 11 -7.11 -14.78 -8.39
CA ILE A 11 -6.42 -13.50 -8.64
C ILE A 11 -5.62 -13.02 -7.43
N PHE A 12 -5.83 -13.61 -6.24
CA PHE A 12 -5.19 -13.15 -5.02
C PHE A 12 -3.67 -13.14 -5.06
N PRO A 13 -2.95 -14.20 -5.49
CA PRO A 13 -1.49 -14.19 -5.47
C PRO A 13 -0.85 -12.98 -6.18
N PRO A 14 -1.15 -12.68 -7.47
CA PRO A 14 -0.59 -11.49 -8.13
C PRO A 14 -1.12 -10.18 -7.54
N TYR A 15 -2.38 -10.16 -7.09
CA TYR A 15 -2.99 -8.98 -6.47
C TYR A 15 -2.32 -8.60 -5.14
N PHE A 16 -2.06 -9.56 -4.24
CA PHE A 16 -1.39 -9.33 -2.97
C PHE A 16 0.06 -8.89 -3.19
N VAL A 17 0.74 -9.41 -4.22
CA VAL A 17 2.09 -8.95 -4.59
C VAL A 17 2.05 -7.49 -5.05
N ALA A 18 1.10 -7.11 -5.92
CA ALA A 18 0.93 -5.73 -6.33
C ALA A 18 0.62 -4.81 -5.14
N GLY A 19 -0.27 -5.26 -4.24
CA GLY A 19 -0.59 -4.56 -3.00
C GLY A 19 0.62 -4.41 -2.06
N ALA A 20 1.49 -5.41 -1.96
CA ALA A 20 2.71 -5.34 -1.15
C ALA A 20 3.70 -4.31 -1.70
N ILE A 21 3.89 -4.26 -3.03
CA ILE A 21 4.73 -3.24 -3.66
C ILE A 21 4.11 -1.85 -3.42
N TYR A 22 2.80 -1.72 -3.64
CA TYR A 22 2.08 -0.46 -3.46
C TYR A 22 2.18 0.08 -2.02
N ALA A 23 1.89 -0.74 -1.01
CA ALA A 23 2.05 -0.39 0.40
C ALA A 23 3.51 -0.10 0.77
N GLY A 24 4.45 -0.87 0.23
CA GLY A 24 5.88 -0.70 0.45
C GLY A 24 6.38 0.65 -0.03
N PHE A 25 6.04 1.06 -1.26
CA PHE A 25 6.42 2.37 -1.77
C PHE A 25 5.74 3.53 -1.01
N ALA A 26 4.50 3.36 -0.55
CA ALA A 26 3.87 4.33 0.34
C ALA A 26 4.63 4.47 1.67
N MET A 27 5.05 3.36 2.28
CA MET A 27 5.85 3.39 3.50
C MET A 27 7.22 4.05 3.28
N VAL A 28 7.89 3.73 2.16
CA VAL A 28 9.17 4.35 1.79
C VAL A 28 9.00 5.87 1.63
N LEU A 29 7.95 6.34 0.94
CA LEU A 29 7.67 7.77 0.82
C LEU A 29 7.41 8.42 2.19
N THR A 30 6.69 7.74 3.07
CA THR A 30 6.37 8.20 4.43
C THR A 30 7.63 8.42 5.27
N LEU A 31 8.67 7.61 5.08
CA LEU A 31 9.94 7.72 5.81
C LEU A 31 10.96 8.62 5.11
N ALA A 32 11.14 8.43 3.80
CA ALA A 32 12.16 9.13 3.02
C ALA A 32 11.90 10.63 2.95
N ILE A 33 10.64 11.08 2.89
CA ILE A 33 10.32 12.51 2.79
C ILE A 33 10.71 13.29 4.07
N PRO A 34 10.30 12.87 5.28
CA PRO A 34 10.79 13.48 6.52
C PRO A 34 12.31 13.38 6.68
N PHE A 35 12.91 12.21 6.44
CA PHE A 35 14.36 12.06 6.57
C PHE A 35 15.15 12.92 5.58
N ARG A 36 14.67 13.04 4.33
CA ARG A 36 15.23 13.94 3.34
C ARG A 36 15.33 15.37 3.85
N LYS A 37 14.28 15.86 4.52
CA LYS A 37 14.24 17.23 5.06
C LYS A 37 15.02 17.39 6.36
N MET A 38 14.92 16.42 7.29
CA MET A 38 15.55 16.50 8.61
C MET A 38 17.07 16.33 8.57
N TYR A 39 17.58 15.46 7.69
CA TYR A 39 19.00 15.17 7.55
C TYR A 39 19.65 15.89 6.36
N GLY A 40 18.92 16.77 5.66
CA GLY A 40 19.44 17.54 4.53
C GLY A 40 19.88 16.68 3.33
N LEU A 41 19.23 15.53 3.10
CA LEU A 41 19.61 14.56 2.07
C LEU A 41 19.03 14.90 0.69
N GLU A 42 18.79 16.17 0.39
CA GLU A 42 18.08 16.58 -0.82
C GLU A 42 18.88 16.34 -2.10
N ASP A 43 20.22 16.41 -2.01
CA ASP A 43 21.15 16.14 -3.11
C ASP A 43 21.26 14.64 -3.42
N PHE A 44 21.03 13.79 -2.42
CA PHE A 44 21.04 12.32 -2.58
C PHE A 44 19.66 11.82 -3.01
N ILE A 45 18.62 12.17 -2.26
CA ILE A 45 17.22 11.82 -2.55
C ILE A 45 16.62 12.95 -3.37
N THR A 46 16.99 13.00 -4.65
CA THR A 46 16.50 14.04 -5.56
C THR A 46 15.01 13.90 -5.87
N MET A 47 14.40 14.97 -6.41
CA MET A 47 13.00 14.95 -6.84
C MET A 47 12.71 13.89 -7.91
N ARG A 48 13.73 13.48 -8.70
CA ARG A 48 13.60 12.40 -9.68
C ARG A 48 13.29 11.06 -9.01
N HIS A 49 13.90 10.76 -7.86
CA HIS A 49 13.60 9.56 -7.09
C HIS A 49 12.15 9.57 -6.61
N LEU A 50 11.72 10.68 -6.00
CA LEU A 50 10.35 10.84 -5.51
C LEU A 50 9.30 10.74 -6.65
N GLU A 51 9.56 11.35 -7.81
CA GLU A 51 8.67 11.26 -8.98
C GLU A 51 8.60 9.82 -9.52
N ASN A 52 9.73 9.10 -9.59
CA ASN A 52 9.76 7.71 -10.04
C ASN A 52 9.01 6.79 -9.07
N MET A 53 9.18 6.97 -7.76
CA MET A 53 8.42 6.25 -6.74
C MET A 53 6.91 6.51 -6.88
N ALA A 54 6.51 7.76 -7.16
CA ALA A 54 5.11 8.10 -7.40
C ALA A 54 4.54 7.39 -8.64
N LYS A 55 5.32 7.23 -9.72
CA LYS A 55 4.90 6.49 -10.91
C LYS A 55 4.72 5.00 -10.63
N ILE A 56 5.63 4.38 -9.87
CA ILE A 56 5.50 2.97 -9.47
C ILE A 56 4.28 2.78 -8.57
N THR A 57 4.06 3.69 -7.64
CA THR A 57 2.87 3.72 -6.76
C THR A 57 1.58 3.81 -7.58
N LEU A 58 1.54 4.64 -8.62
CA LEU A 58 0.40 4.75 -9.53
C LEU A 58 0.16 3.46 -10.33
N VAL A 59 1.21 2.88 -10.92
CA VAL A 59 1.07 1.64 -11.71
C VAL A 59 0.55 0.51 -10.84
N THR A 60 1.11 0.35 -9.64
CA THR A 60 0.69 -0.69 -8.70
C THR A 60 -0.72 -0.44 -8.15
N SER A 61 -1.12 0.81 -7.92
CA SER A 61 -2.51 1.11 -7.55
C SER A 61 -3.50 0.70 -8.64
N LEU A 62 -3.15 0.86 -9.92
CA LEU A 62 -4.01 0.43 -11.03
C LEU A 62 -4.19 -1.10 -11.06
N ILE A 63 -3.14 -1.86 -10.75
CA ILE A 63 -3.21 -3.33 -10.65
C ILE A 63 -4.10 -3.74 -9.46
N VAL A 64 -3.97 -3.07 -8.33
CA VAL A 64 -4.82 -3.31 -7.14
C VAL A 64 -6.28 -2.99 -7.44
N VAL A 65 -6.57 -1.85 -8.07
CA VAL A 65 -7.93 -1.46 -8.49
C VAL A 65 -8.51 -2.44 -9.51
N TYR A 66 -7.69 -2.93 -10.44
CA TYR A 66 -8.09 -4.00 -11.34
C TYR A 66 -8.48 -5.26 -10.55
N GLY A 67 -7.74 -5.61 -9.50
CA GLY A 67 -8.11 -6.70 -8.59
C GLY A 67 -9.51 -6.52 -7.97
N TYR A 68 -9.82 -5.32 -7.45
CA TYR A 68 -11.16 -5.02 -6.93
C TYR A 68 -12.23 -5.15 -8.00
N ALA A 69 -11.99 -4.60 -9.20
CA ALA A 69 -12.93 -4.68 -10.31
C ALA A 69 -13.19 -6.14 -10.74
N MET A 70 -12.14 -6.96 -10.77
CA MET A 70 -12.25 -8.38 -11.07
C MET A 70 -13.01 -9.13 -9.98
N GLU A 71 -12.81 -8.82 -8.70
CA GLU A 71 -13.57 -9.43 -7.61
C GLU A 71 -15.07 -9.13 -7.74
N LEU A 72 -15.43 -7.88 -8.05
CA LEU A 72 -16.81 -7.49 -8.34
C LEU A 72 -17.38 -8.23 -9.56
N PHE A 73 -16.59 -8.31 -10.63
CA PHE A 73 -16.97 -9.00 -11.85
C PHE A 73 -17.19 -10.49 -11.60
N TYR A 74 -16.27 -11.17 -10.92
CA TYR A 74 -16.41 -12.59 -10.57
C TYR A 74 -17.57 -12.83 -9.62
N GLY A 75 -17.77 -11.97 -8.62
CA GLY A 75 -18.91 -12.09 -7.71
C GLY A 75 -20.25 -12.03 -8.44
N TRP A 76 -20.37 -11.16 -9.45
CA TRP A 76 -21.54 -11.10 -10.33
C TRP A 76 -21.62 -12.29 -11.32
N TYR A 77 -20.51 -12.62 -11.98
CA TYR A 77 -20.42 -13.61 -13.07
C TYR A 77 -20.51 -15.07 -12.58
N SER A 78 -20.06 -15.37 -11.36
CA SER A 78 -19.95 -16.75 -10.84
C SER A 78 -21.29 -17.47 -10.68
N ALA A 79 -22.43 -16.78 -10.74
CA ALA A 79 -23.77 -17.29 -10.45
C ALA A 79 -23.90 -17.96 -9.06
N ASN A 80 -22.94 -17.75 -8.16
CA ASN A 80 -22.99 -18.25 -6.80
C ASN A 80 -23.66 -17.21 -5.90
N GLN A 81 -24.78 -17.60 -5.27
CA GLN A 81 -25.56 -16.74 -4.39
C GLN A 81 -24.72 -16.16 -3.23
N TYR A 82 -23.75 -16.92 -2.72
CA TYR A 82 -22.90 -16.48 -1.61
C TYR A 82 -21.87 -15.42 -2.06
N GLU A 83 -21.30 -15.55 -3.26
CA GLU A 83 -20.39 -14.55 -3.83
C GLU A 83 -21.14 -13.26 -4.22
N GLN A 84 -22.34 -13.40 -4.78
CA GLN A 84 -23.22 -12.25 -5.06
C GLN A 84 -23.63 -11.54 -3.77
N PHE A 85 -23.96 -12.28 -2.72
CA PHE A 85 -24.26 -11.72 -1.42
C PHE A 85 -23.05 -11.03 -0.79
N MET A 86 -21.84 -11.59 -0.92
CA MET A 86 -20.60 -10.96 -0.45
C MET A 86 -20.40 -9.60 -1.12
N VAL A 87 -20.56 -9.51 -2.44
CA VAL A 87 -20.48 -8.24 -3.19
C VAL A 87 -21.53 -7.25 -2.70
N TYR A 88 -22.78 -7.69 -2.53
CA TYR A 88 -23.86 -6.85 -2.01
C TYR A 88 -23.59 -6.36 -0.58
N ASN A 89 -23.09 -7.23 0.30
CA ASN A 89 -22.74 -6.92 1.68
C ASN A 89 -21.59 -5.89 1.73
N ARG A 90 -20.57 -6.01 0.86
CA ARG A 90 -19.46 -5.05 0.83
C ARG A 90 -19.86 -3.67 0.30
N ILE A 91 -20.74 -3.57 -0.68
CA ILE A 91 -21.02 -2.28 -1.36
C ILE A 91 -22.25 -1.57 -0.83
N TRP A 92 -23.36 -2.29 -0.63
CA TRP A 92 -24.69 -1.68 -0.49
C TRP A 92 -25.39 -2.00 0.83
N GLY A 93 -25.42 -3.27 1.24
CA GLY A 93 -26.31 -3.74 2.30
C GLY A 93 -25.64 -4.21 3.60
N GLY A 94 -24.30 -4.13 3.69
CA GLY A 94 -23.56 -4.59 4.85
C GLY A 94 -23.20 -3.49 5.84
N PRO A 95 -23.04 -3.86 7.12
CA PRO A 95 -22.71 -2.92 8.20
C PRO A 95 -21.32 -2.28 8.03
N TYR A 96 -20.42 -2.91 7.27
CA TYR A 96 -19.08 -2.39 6.94
C TYR A 96 -18.99 -1.76 5.55
N ALA A 97 -20.10 -1.44 4.86
CA ALA A 97 -20.06 -0.87 3.52
C ALA A 97 -19.20 0.41 3.44
N TRP A 98 -19.20 1.22 4.51
CA TRP A 98 -18.35 2.40 4.62
C TRP A 98 -16.85 2.09 4.51
N THR A 99 -16.39 0.93 5.01
CA THR A 99 -14.97 0.52 4.92
C THR A 99 -14.58 0.22 3.48
N TYR A 100 -15.49 -0.37 2.70
CA TYR A 100 -15.28 -0.65 1.28
C TYR A 100 -15.22 0.66 0.47
N TRP A 101 -16.11 1.61 0.73
CA TRP A 101 -16.05 2.91 0.05
C TRP A 101 -14.83 3.74 0.45
N ALA A 102 -14.41 3.70 1.71
CA ALA A 102 -13.17 4.30 2.17
C ALA A 102 -11.94 3.65 1.49
N LEU A 103 -11.95 2.32 1.32
CA LEU A 103 -10.93 1.60 0.56
C LEU A 103 -10.85 2.09 -0.90
N ILE A 104 -11.98 2.16 -1.60
CA ILE A 104 -12.04 2.64 -2.99
C ILE A 104 -11.59 4.09 -3.10
N PHE A 105 -11.92 4.94 -2.12
CA PHE A 105 -11.43 6.31 -2.08
C PHE A 105 -9.90 6.36 -1.92
N CYS A 106 -9.36 5.69 -0.90
CA CYS A 106 -7.94 5.73 -0.56
C CYS A 106 -7.04 5.07 -1.61
N ASN A 107 -7.41 3.89 -2.11
CA ASN A 107 -6.58 3.11 -3.04
C ASN A 107 -6.99 3.28 -4.50
N GLY A 108 -8.26 3.63 -4.75
CA GLY A 108 -8.80 3.80 -6.10
C GLY A 108 -8.67 5.23 -6.61
N ILE A 109 -9.19 6.20 -5.85
CA ILE A 109 -9.35 7.59 -6.31
C ILE A 109 -8.09 8.43 -6.03
N VAL A 110 -7.59 8.41 -4.81
CA VAL A 110 -6.48 9.27 -4.38
C VAL A 110 -5.21 9.07 -5.22
N PRO A 111 -4.78 7.85 -5.59
CA PRO A 111 -3.60 7.65 -6.42
C PRO A 111 -3.75 8.18 -7.84
N GLN A 112 -4.98 8.34 -8.35
CA GLN A 112 -5.18 8.91 -9.70
C GLN A 112 -4.74 10.37 -9.79
N THR A 113 -4.63 11.08 -8.65
CA THR A 113 -4.01 12.41 -8.63
C THR A 113 -2.58 12.40 -9.16
N LEU A 114 -1.88 11.26 -9.05
CA LEU A 114 -0.52 11.06 -9.53
C LEU A 114 -0.41 11.02 -11.05
N TRP A 115 -1.50 11.03 -11.83
CA TRP A 115 -1.41 11.24 -13.29
C TRP A 115 -0.91 12.65 -13.63
N VAL A 116 -1.24 13.64 -12.80
CA VAL A 116 -0.86 15.02 -13.02
C VAL A 116 0.54 15.26 -12.46
N LYS A 117 1.47 15.72 -13.31
CA LYS A 117 2.87 15.96 -12.92
C LYS A 117 3.00 16.87 -11.70
N ARG A 118 2.14 17.90 -11.59
CA ARG A 118 2.11 18.84 -10.46
C ARG A 118 2.00 18.15 -9.10
N PHE A 119 1.20 17.09 -9.00
CA PHE A 119 1.05 16.32 -7.76
C PHE A 119 2.24 15.40 -7.52
N ARG A 120 2.80 14.80 -8.58
CA ARG A 120 4.02 13.97 -8.47
C ARG A 120 5.28 14.77 -8.11
N THR A 121 5.33 16.05 -8.44
CA THR A 121 6.46 16.94 -8.13
C THR A 121 6.28 17.73 -6.82
N ASN A 122 5.22 17.46 -6.06
CA ASN A 122 4.94 18.13 -4.80
C ASN A 122 5.20 17.16 -3.63
N THR A 123 6.29 17.39 -2.90
CA THR A 123 6.72 16.54 -1.79
C THR A 123 5.69 16.45 -0.66
N THR A 124 5.01 17.56 -0.33
CA THR A 124 3.96 17.57 0.70
C THR A 124 2.77 16.71 0.29
N TRP A 125 2.36 16.81 -0.98
CA TRP A 125 1.27 15.97 -1.49
C TRP A 125 1.64 14.49 -1.50
N LEU A 126 2.86 14.14 -1.93
CA LEU A 126 3.33 12.75 -1.90
C LEU A 126 3.32 12.16 -0.49
N PHE A 127 3.68 12.97 0.52
CA PHE A 127 3.63 12.54 1.92
C PHE A 127 2.19 12.29 2.41
N ILE A 128 1.28 13.23 2.16
CA ILE A 128 -0.15 13.08 2.53
C ILE A 128 -0.76 11.87 1.81
N MET A 129 -0.49 11.73 0.52
CA MET A 129 -0.95 10.60 -0.29
C MET A 129 -0.43 9.27 0.27
N ALA A 130 0.86 9.19 0.61
CA ALA A 130 1.46 7.99 1.18
C ALA A 130 0.80 7.55 2.51
N LEU A 131 0.42 8.50 3.37
CA LEU A 131 -0.33 8.21 4.60
C LEU A 131 -1.75 7.68 4.28
N ILE A 132 -2.46 8.33 3.36
CA ILE A 132 -3.79 7.89 2.93
C ILE A 132 -3.75 6.47 2.35
N VAL A 133 -2.75 6.19 1.50
CA VAL A 133 -2.54 4.86 0.92
C VAL A 133 -2.22 3.81 1.98
N SER A 134 -1.41 4.18 2.99
CA SER A 134 -1.09 3.26 4.09
C SER A 134 -2.36 2.86 4.87
N VAL A 135 -3.26 3.81 5.11
CA VAL A 135 -4.59 3.55 5.69
C VAL A 135 -5.46 2.71 4.75
N GLY A 136 -5.47 3.03 3.45
CA GLY A 136 -6.22 2.29 2.44
C GLY A 136 -5.79 0.83 2.33
N MET A 137 -4.49 0.54 2.39
CA MET A 137 -3.96 -0.83 2.38
C MET A 137 -4.26 -1.60 3.67
N TRP A 138 -4.33 -0.92 4.81
CA TRP A 138 -4.84 -1.53 6.03
C TRP A 138 -6.34 -1.86 5.91
N LEU A 139 -7.14 -0.92 5.39
CA LEU A 139 -8.57 -1.15 5.09
C LEU A 139 -8.76 -2.29 4.10
N GLU A 140 -7.88 -2.47 3.11
CA GLU A 140 -7.94 -3.58 2.17
C GLU A 140 -7.92 -4.93 2.89
N ARG A 141 -6.98 -5.10 3.83
CA ARG A 141 -6.85 -6.33 4.61
C ARG A 141 -8.04 -6.51 5.56
N PHE A 142 -8.52 -5.42 6.16
CA PHE A 142 -9.73 -5.45 6.97
C PHE A 142 -10.95 -5.90 6.16
N VAL A 143 -11.16 -5.32 4.98
CA VAL A 143 -12.28 -5.66 4.08
C VAL A 143 -12.17 -7.12 3.68
N ILE A 144 -11.03 -7.58 3.16
CA ILE A 144 -10.89 -8.98 2.73
C ILE A 144 -11.17 -9.93 3.89
N ILE A 145 -10.64 -9.67 5.09
CA ILE A 145 -10.74 -10.60 6.21
C ILE A 145 -12.10 -10.49 6.90
N VAL A 146 -12.42 -9.33 7.47
CA VAL A 146 -13.59 -9.16 8.34
C VAL A 146 -14.89 -9.22 7.55
N THR A 147 -14.96 -8.60 6.36
CA THR A 147 -16.22 -8.56 5.61
C THR A 147 -16.60 -9.89 4.95
N SER A 148 -15.63 -10.78 4.74
CA SER A 148 -15.88 -12.15 4.28
C SER A 148 -16.17 -13.14 5.42
N LEU A 149 -15.77 -12.83 6.66
CA LEU A 149 -15.96 -13.72 7.81
C LEU A 149 -17.17 -13.37 8.67
N HIS A 150 -17.49 -12.08 8.81
CA HIS A 150 -18.59 -11.64 9.67
C HIS A 150 -19.96 -12.12 9.14
N ARG A 151 -20.05 -12.41 7.85
CA ARG A 151 -21.22 -12.95 7.16
C ARG A 151 -20.76 -13.93 6.09
N ASP A 152 -20.80 -15.21 6.43
CA ASP A 152 -20.42 -16.33 5.55
C ASP A 152 -21.66 -17.15 5.13
N PHE A 153 -21.49 -18.46 4.91
CA PHE A 153 -22.52 -19.37 4.46
C PHE A 153 -23.74 -19.49 5.39
N LEU A 154 -23.59 -19.45 6.71
CA LEU A 154 -24.68 -19.73 7.66
C LEU A 154 -25.15 -18.45 8.36
N PRO A 155 -26.40 -18.01 8.15
CA PRO A 155 -26.94 -16.83 8.84
C PRO A 155 -26.93 -16.91 10.37
N SER A 156 -27.01 -18.13 10.94
CA SER A 156 -26.93 -18.33 12.39
C SER A 156 -25.57 -18.00 13.00
N SER A 157 -24.52 -17.95 12.18
CA SER A 157 -23.14 -17.69 12.59
C SER A 157 -22.71 -16.25 12.32
N TRP A 158 -23.63 -15.41 11.82
CA TRP A 158 -23.34 -14.03 11.52
C TRP A 158 -23.16 -13.22 12.80
N ASP A 159 -22.00 -12.59 12.94
CA ASP A 159 -21.68 -11.75 14.08
C ASP A 159 -20.79 -10.59 13.67
N MET A 160 -20.70 -9.57 14.51
CA MET A 160 -19.95 -8.35 14.25
C MET A 160 -18.59 -8.36 14.95
N TYR A 161 -17.57 -7.87 14.26
CA TYR A 161 -16.25 -7.68 14.85
C TYR A 161 -16.12 -6.26 15.41
N TYR A 162 -16.01 -6.17 16.74
CA TYR A 162 -15.69 -4.93 17.43
C TYR A 162 -14.28 -5.04 18.01
N PRO A 163 -13.32 -4.25 17.51
CA PRO A 163 -11.96 -4.27 18.02
C PRO A 163 -11.93 -3.81 19.47
N THR A 164 -11.13 -4.50 20.27
CA THR A 164 -10.91 -4.21 21.68
C THR A 164 -9.73 -3.26 21.88
N PHE A 165 -9.56 -2.78 23.11
CA PHE A 165 -8.38 -2.02 23.50
C PHE A 165 -7.07 -2.76 23.17
N TRP A 166 -7.03 -4.08 23.29
CA TRP A 166 -5.82 -4.89 23.06
C TRP A 166 -5.45 -4.97 21.58
N ASP A 167 -6.43 -4.98 20.67
CA ASP A 167 -6.19 -4.96 19.23
C ASP A 167 -5.46 -3.68 18.82
N PHE A 168 -5.97 -2.53 19.28
CA PHE A 168 -5.36 -1.23 18.99
C PHE A 168 -4.03 -1.03 19.72
N SER A 169 -3.91 -1.50 20.96
CA SER A 169 -2.67 -1.40 21.72
C SER A 169 -1.55 -2.22 21.09
N THR A 170 -1.87 -3.42 20.60
CA THR A 170 -0.91 -4.27 19.89
C THR A 170 -0.50 -3.63 18.58
N PHE A 171 -1.45 -3.10 17.81
CA PHE A 171 -1.17 -2.39 16.56
C PHE A 171 -0.31 -1.12 16.78
N ALA A 172 -0.62 -0.31 17.78
CA ALA A 172 0.21 0.83 18.15
C ALA A 172 1.60 0.40 18.63
N GLY A 173 1.69 -0.70 19.38
CA GLY A 173 2.93 -1.30 19.85
C GLY A 173 3.85 -1.73 18.71
N THR A 174 3.32 -2.35 17.65
CA THR A 174 4.13 -2.74 16.48
C THR A 174 4.65 -1.54 15.70
N ILE A 175 3.86 -0.47 15.57
CA ILE A 175 4.32 0.81 14.99
C ILE A 175 5.44 1.39 15.86
N GLY A 176 5.27 1.42 17.18
CA GLY A 176 6.28 1.91 18.12
C GLY A 176 7.59 1.12 18.04
N LEU A 177 7.50 -0.21 17.97
CA LEU A 177 8.67 -1.08 17.78
C LEU A 177 9.38 -0.79 16.46
N PHE A 178 8.63 -0.70 15.35
CA PHE A 178 9.18 -0.39 14.03
C PHE A 178 9.91 0.95 14.02
N VAL A 179 9.28 2.01 14.54
CA VAL A 179 9.86 3.35 14.60
C VAL A 179 11.10 3.38 15.49
N THR A 180 11.07 2.67 16.64
CA THR A 180 12.22 2.56 17.54
C THR A 180 13.40 1.88 16.84
N LEU A 181 13.18 0.74 16.18
CA LEU A 181 14.21 0.04 15.44
C LEU A 181 14.73 0.87 14.25
N MET A 182 13.84 1.62 13.58
CA MET A 182 14.22 2.51 12.49
C MET A 182 15.12 3.65 12.98
N PHE A 183 14.81 4.28 14.12
CA PHE A 183 15.67 5.31 14.69
C PHE A 183 17.01 4.76 15.18
N LEU A 184 17.03 3.56 15.77
CA LEU A 184 18.27 2.88 16.11
C LEU A 184 19.12 2.60 14.85
N PHE A 185 18.49 2.13 13.76
CA PHE A 185 19.16 1.91 12.48
C PHE A 185 19.77 3.20 11.94
N VAL A 186 19.00 4.29 11.87
CA VAL A 186 19.48 5.60 11.38
C VAL A 186 20.61 6.16 12.25
N ARG A 187 20.59 5.88 13.56
CA ARG A 187 21.61 6.36 14.49
C ARG A 187 22.90 5.55 14.44
N LEU A 188 22.82 4.24 14.24
CA LEU A 188 23.94 3.31 14.35
C LEU A 188 24.57 2.96 13.00
N LEU A 189 23.83 3.04 11.90
CA LEU A 189 24.25 2.63 10.57
C LEU A 189 24.08 3.76 9.54
N PRO A 190 24.89 3.78 8.47
CA PRO A 190 24.74 4.77 7.40
C PRO A 190 23.44 4.52 6.62
N MET A 191 22.59 5.54 6.51
CA MET A 191 21.30 5.47 5.79
C MET A 191 21.45 5.27 4.28
N ILE A 192 22.59 5.63 3.70
CA ILE A 192 22.88 5.56 2.27
C ILE A 192 24.12 4.68 2.08
N SER A 193 24.07 3.79 1.08
CA SER A 193 25.21 2.97 0.67
C SER A 193 26.33 3.83 0.10
N ILE A 194 27.31 4.19 0.94
CA ILE A 194 28.46 5.04 0.55
C ILE A 194 29.23 4.41 -0.62
N PHE A 195 29.33 3.08 -0.66
CA PHE A 195 30.01 2.33 -1.71
C PHE A 195 29.36 2.54 -3.09
N GLU A 196 28.05 2.32 -3.21
CA GLU A 196 27.32 2.48 -4.48
C GLU A 196 27.29 3.95 -4.91
N MET A 197 27.13 4.88 -3.96
CA MET A 197 27.18 6.30 -4.27
C MET A 197 28.51 6.69 -4.92
N ARG A 198 29.65 6.20 -4.43
CA ARG A 198 30.98 6.48 -5.01
C ARG A 198 31.12 5.97 -6.45
N THR A 199 30.50 4.84 -6.78
CA THR A 199 30.51 4.31 -8.15
C THR A 199 29.65 5.10 -9.13
N MET A 200 28.67 5.87 -8.63
CA MET A 200 27.81 6.72 -9.47
C MET A 200 28.35 8.14 -9.66
N VAL A 201 29.43 8.54 -8.97
CA VAL A 201 30.08 9.84 -9.17
C VAL A 201 30.94 9.79 -10.44
N PRO A 202 30.88 10.80 -11.33
CA PRO A 202 31.59 10.82 -12.62
C PRO A 202 33.11 10.58 -12.52
N GLU A 203 33.71 10.87 -11.37
CA GLU A 203 35.15 10.67 -11.11
C GLU A 203 35.56 9.19 -11.04
N ALA A 204 34.61 8.26 -11.00
CA ALA A 204 34.83 6.81 -11.08
C ALA A 204 34.79 6.26 -12.52
N GLU A 205 34.47 7.07 -13.53
CA GLU A 205 34.65 6.66 -14.92
C GLU A 205 36.15 6.58 -15.23
N VAL A 206 36.69 5.37 -15.23
CA VAL A 206 38.02 5.10 -15.80
C VAL A 206 37.97 5.56 -17.25
N LYS A 207 38.60 6.71 -17.54
CA LYS A 207 38.88 7.14 -18.92
C LYS A 207 39.59 5.99 -19.59
N GLY A 208 38.87 5.27 -20.44
CA GLY A 208 39.44 4.22 -21.28
C GLY A 208 40.61 4.83 -22.02
N SER A 209 41.81 4.40 -21.66
CA SER A 209 43.02 4.68 -22.42
C SER A 209 42.78 4.12 -23.82
N LYS A 210 42.44 5.00 -24.76
CA LYS A 210 42.64 4.71 -26.18
C LYS A 210 44.14 4.67 -26.37
N GLY A 211 44.69 3.47 -26.26
CA GLY A 211 46.05 3.16 -26.66
C GLY A 211 46.30 3.66 -28.08
N HIS A 212 47.49 4.20 -28.26
CA HIS A 212 48.08 4.63 -29.53
C HIS A 212 48.07 3.51 -30.58
#